data_AF-A0A7X9MI68-F1
#
_entry.id   AF-A0A7X9MI68-F1
#
_cell.length_a   1.000
_cell.length_b   1.000
_cell.length_c   1.000
_cell.angle_alpha   90.00
_cell.angle_beta   90.00
_cell.angle_gamma   90.00
#
_symmetry.space_group_name_H-M   'P 1'
#
loop_
_entity.id
_entity.type
_entity.pdbx_description
1 polymer ?
#
loop_
_entity_poly.entity_id
_entity_poly.type
_entity_poly.pdbx_seq_one_letter_code
_entity_poly.pdbx_strand_id
1 'polypeptide(L)'
;MPNLEISPELEAAIAAGFDARDRANMGPTIEYFAALLEANPGNAAVPYELAGAYDTAGQEGKAERYYLEVFGAGLSGDRHRRALLQYGSTLRNLGRFEESLSVFADARQR
;
A
#
# COMPACT_ATOMS: atom_id res chain seq x y z
N MET A 1 13.29 -9.19 -12.34
CA MET A 1 11.90 -8.71 -12.41
C MET A 1 11.31 -8.87 -11.02
N PRO A 2 10.69 -7.84 -10.42
CA PRO A 2 9.99 -8.00 -9.15
C PRO A 2 8.92 -9.08 -9.31
N ASN A 3 8.83 -9.97 -8.32
CA ASN A 3 7.81 -11.02 -8.33
C ASN A 3 6.47 -10.38 -8.01
N LEU A 4 5.58 -10.36 -9.00
CA LEU A 4 4.22 -9.82 -8.86
C LEU A 4 3.23 -10.89 -8.37
N GLU A 5 3.63 -12.17 -8.39
CA GLU A 5 2.82 -13.25 -7.84
C GLU A 5 2.95 -13.27 -6.33
N ILE A 6 1.81 -13.17 -5.65
CA ILE A 6 1.72 -13.37 -4.21
C ILE A 6 1.56 -14.87 -3.99
N SER A 7 2.49 -15.48 -3.27
CA SER A 7 2.34 -16.88 -2.90
C SER A 7 1.16 -17.04 -1.93
N PRO A 8 0.51 -18.21 -1.87
CA PRO A 8 -0.56 -18.46 -0.90
C PRO A 8 -0.15 -18.18 0.55
N GLU A 9 1.13 -18.42 0.89
CA GLU A 9 1.69 -18.14 2.21
C GLU A 9 1.75 -16.63 2.49
N LEU A 10 2.15 -15.83 1.50
CA LEU A 10 2.16 -14.37 1.65
C LEU A 10 0.74 -13.79 1.68
N GLU A 11 -0.20 -14.35 0.91
CA GLU A 11 -1.62 -13.96 1.02
C GLU A 11 -2.18 -14.25 2.41
N ALA A 12 -1.88 -15.43 2.96
CA ALA A 12 -2.29 -15.80 4.32
C ALA A 12 -1.66 -14.90 5.39
N ALA A 13 -0.38 -14.53 5.23
CA ALA A 13 0.29 -13.58 6.13
C ALA A 13 -0.36 -12.19 6.07
N ILE A 14 -0.64 -11.67 4.87
CA ILE A 14 -1.36 -10.40 4.71
C ILE A 14 -2.74 -10.45 5.38
N ALA A 15 -3.48 -11.54 5.18
CA ALA A 15 -4.78 -11.73 5.81
C ALA A 15 -4.67 -11.74 7.35
N ALA A 16 -3.70 -12.46 7.91
CA ALA A 16 -3.47 -12.49 9.35
C ALA A 16 -3.15 -11.11 9.94
N GLY A 17 -2.36 -10.28 9.22
CA GLY A 17 -2.09 -8.90 9.61
C GLY A 17 -3.35 -8.03 9.67
N PHE A 18 -4.31 -8.26 8.76
CA PHE A 18 -5.58 -7.56 8.77
C PHE A 18 -6.58 -8.08 9.79
N ASP A 19 -6.60 -9.39 10.05
CA ASP A 19 -7.45 -10.00 11.08
C ASP A 19 -7.06 -9.52 12.49
N ALA A 20 -5.76 -9.31 12.72
CA ALA A 20 -5.23 -8.78 13.98
C ALA A 20 -5.27 -7.25 14.08
N ARG A 21 -5.79 -6.54 13.05
CA ARG A 21 -5.71 -5.08 12.99
C ARG A 21 -6.63 -4.40 14.01
N ASP A 22 -6.02 -3.54 14.83
CA ASP A 22 -6.74 -2.58 15.67
C ASP A 22 -6.67 -1.18 15.05
N ARG A 23 -7.81 -0.66 14.60
CA ARG A 23 -7.88 0.71 14.02
C ARG A 23 -7.72 1.81 15.06
N ALA A 24 -7.95 1.52 16.35
CA ALA A 24 -7.67 2.47 17.42
C ALA A 24 -6.18 2.50 17.79
N ASN A 25 -5.43 1.42 17.50
CA ASN A 25 -4.00 1.32 17.70
C ASN A 25 -3.31 0.60 16.53
N MET A 26 -2.98 1.35 15.49
CA MET A 26 -2.36 0.81 14.28
C MET A 26 -0.88 0.43 14.43
N GLY A 27 -0.24 0.74 15.57
CA GLY A 27 1.19 0.46 15.81
C GLY A 27 1.59 -1.00 15.55
N PRO A 28 0.94 -1.99 16.19
CA PRO A 28 1.21 -3.40 15.96
C PRO A 28 0.97 -3.85 14.51
N THR A 29 -0.04 -3.29 13.83
CA THR A 29 -0.30 -3.60 12.42
C THR A 29 0.81 -3.08 11.51
N ILE A 30 1.31 -1.86 11.77
CA ILE A 30 2.45 -1.29 11.05
C ILE A 30 3.71 -2.13 11.29
N GLU A 31 4.00 -2.50 12.54
CA GLU A 31 5.14 -3.35 12.90
C GLU A 31 5.07 -4.71 12.20
N TYR A 32 3.88 -5.32 12.16
CA TYR A 32 3.64 -6.58 11.46
C TYR A 32 3.96 -6.48 9.95
N PHE A 33 3.40 -5.48 9.26
CA PHE A 33 3.63 -5.32 7.83
C PHE A 33 5.07 -4.88 7.52
N ALA A 34 5.73 -4.15 8.41
CA ALA A 34 7.16 -3.82 8.29
C ALA A 34 8.03 -5.08 8.38
N ALA A 35 7.79 -5.95 9.36
CA ALA A 35 8.48 -7.24 9.46
C ALA A 35 8.20 -8.14 8.26
N LEU A 36 6.96 -8.12 7.74
CA LEU A 36 6.60 -8.87 6.54
C LEU A 36 7.36 -8.36 5.30
N LEU A 37 7.61 -7.06 5.21
CA LEU A 37 8.39 -6.45 4.11
C LEU A 37 9.85 -6.91 4.17
N GLU A 38 10.45 -6.91 5.35
CA GLU A 38 11.81 -7.41 5.57
C GLU A 38 11.95 -8.90 5.20
N ALA A 39 10.92 -9.70 5.48
CA ALA A 39 10.90 -11.12 5.14
C ALA A 39 10.64 -11.40 3.64
N ASN A 40 10.08 -10.43 2.90
CA ASN A 40 9.69 -10.59 1.49
C ASN A 40 10.28 -9.46 0.61
N PRO A 41 11.61 -9.28 0.57
CA PRO A 41 12.22 -8.21 -0.19
C PRO A 41 11.91 -8.36 -1.69
N GLY A 42 11.47 -7.26 -2.31
CA GLY A 42 11.18 -7.22 -3.74
C GLY A 42 9.78 -7.71 -4.16
N ASN A 43 8.92 -8.11 -3.21
CA ASN A 43 7.50 -8.33 -3.48
C ASN A 43 6.71 -7.03 -3.28
N ALA A 44 6.22 -6.46 -4.38
CA ALA A 44 5.54 -5.16 -4.39
C ALA A 44 4.20 -5.15 -3.63
N ALA A 45 3.63 -6.30 -3.30
CA ALA A 45 2.40 -6.37 -2.51
C ALA A 45 2.60 -5.90 -1.07
N VAL A 46 3.73 -6.21 -0.45
CA VAL A 46 3.95 -5.86 0.96
C VAL A 46 4.11 -4.36 1.21
N PRO A 47 4.88 -3.58 0.41
CA PRO A 47 4.90 -2.13 0.60
C PRO A 47 3.53 -1.49 0.32
N TYR A 48 2.69 -2.09 -0.55
CA TYR A 48 1.31 -1.62 -0.74
C TYR A 48 0.47 -1.78 0.53
N GLU A 49 0.52 -2.93 1.20
CA GLU A 49 -0.24 -3.14 2.44
C GLU A 49 0.30 -2.26 3.59
N LEU A 50 1.63 -2.11 3.68
CA LEU A 50 2.26 -1.21 4.66
C LEU A 50 1.87 0.25 4.44
N ALA A 51 1.77 0.71 3.19
CA ALA A 51 1.24 2.04 2.86
C ALA A 51 -0.18 2.21 3.39
N GLY A 52 -1.06 1.23 3.16
CA GLY A 52 -2.44 1.24 3.66
C GLY A 52 -2.54 1.24 5.19
N ALA A 53 -1.60 0.58 5.88
CA ALA A 53 -1.51 0.63 7.34
C ALA A 53 -1.15 2.04 7.84
N TYR A 54 -0.20 2.72 7.20
CA TYR A 54 0.14 4.10 7.53
C TYR A 54 -1.00 5.08 7.23
N ASP A 55 -1.70 4.93 6.10
CA ASP A 55 -2.90 5.72 5.79
C ASP A 55 -3.98 5.55 6.86
N THR A 56 -4.25 4.31 7.27
CA THR A 56 -5.23 4.02 8.32
C THR A 56 -4.83 4.64 9.66
N ALA A 57 -3.53 4.81 9.91
CA ALA A 57 -2.98 5.45 11.09
C ALA A 57 -2.92 6.99 11.00
N GLY A 58 -3.39 7.61 9.91
CA GLY A 58 -3.28 9.06 9.68
C GLY A 58 -1.83 9.52 9.51
N GLN A 59 -0.97 8.67 8.95
CA GLN A 59 0.44 8.95 8.68
C GLN A 59 0.70 8.99 7.17
N GLU A 60 -0.07 9.81 6.46
CA GLU A 60 -0.09 9.88 4.99
C GLU A 60 1.29 10.17 4.37
N GLY A 61 2.12 10.99 5.02
CA GLY A 61 3.48 11.27 4.53
C GLY A 61 4.38 10.02 4.51
N LYS A 62 4.15 9.06 5.43
CA LYS A 62 4.83 7.76 5.39
C LYS A 62 4.19 6.84 4.36
N ALA A 63 2.85 6.85 4.26
CA ALA A 63 2.13 6.06 3.27
C ALA A 63 2.55 6.40 1.83
N GLU A 64 2.68 7.70 1.51
CA GLU A 64 3.15 8.19 0.20
C GLU A 64 4.46 7.53 -0.22
N ARG A 65 5.46 7.48 0.67
CA ARG A 65 6.77 6.88 0.37
C ARG A 65 6.62 5.45 -0.14
N TYR A 66 5.76 4.65 0.50
CA TYR A 66 5.56 3.25 0.13
C TYR A 66 4.70 3.09 -1.13
N TYR A 67 3.72 3.98 -1.37
CA TYR A 67 3.00 3.99 -2.64
C TYR A 67 3.92 4.29 -3.84
N LEU A 68 4.86 5.22 -3.68
CA LEU A 68 5.84 5.51 -4.73
C LEU A 68 6.78 4.33 -4.99
N GLU A 69 7.17 3.60 -3.94
CA GLU A 69 7.95 2.36 -4.07
C GLU A 69 7.19 1.27 -4.85
N VAL A 70 5.90 1.10 -4.52
CA VAL A 70 4.97 0.20 -5.23
C VAL A 70 4.93 0.48 -6.74
N PHE A 71 4.83 1.76 -7.12
CA PHE A 71 4.81 2.14 -8.54
C PHE A 71 6.17 1.93 -9.23
N GLY A 72 7.28 2.09 -8.50
CA GLY A 72 8.63 1.76 -9.01
C GLY A 72 8.85 0.26 -9.20
N ALA A 73 8.15 -0.58 -8.42
CA ALA A 73 8.26 -2.04 -8.48
C ALA A 73 7.39 -2.71 -9.56
N GLY A 74 6.72 -1.94 -10.43
CA GLY A 74 6.06 -2.50 -11.61
C GLY A 74 4.79 -3.30 -11.33
N LEU A 75 4.07 -3.00 -10.24
CA LEU A 75 2.73 -3.52 -10.01
C LEU A 75 1.84 -3.31 -11.24
N SER A 76 0.99 -4.28 -11.56
CA SER A 76 0.12 -4.22 -12.75
C SER A 76 -1.29 -4.73 -12.47
N GLY A 77 -2.19 -4.51 -13.42
CA GLY A 77 -3.59 -4.94 -13.33
C GLY A 77 -4.35 -4.28 -12.18
N ASP A 78 -5.23 -5.06 -11.55
CA ASP A 78 -6.17 -4.55 -10.56
C ASP A 78 -5.50 -4.03 -9.28
N ARG A 79 -4.37 -4.65 -8.85
CA ARG A 79 -3.61 -4.13 -7.69
C ARG A 79 -2.96 -2.78 -7.99
N HIS A 80 -2.45 -2.56 -9.20
CA HIS A 80 -1.94 -1.24 -9.59
C HIS A 80 -3.04 -0.19 -9.56
N ARG A 81 -4.23 -0.52 -10.09
CA ARG A 81 -5.40 0.38 -10.03
C ARG A 81 -5.77 0.72 -8.58
N ARG A 82 -5.83 -0.28 -7.70
CA ARG A 82 -6.11 -0.08 -6.26
C ARG A 82 -5.04 0.78 -5.59
N ALA A 83 -3.76 0.57 -5.88
CA ALA A 83 -2.67 1.40 -5.39
C ALA A 83 -2.81 2.87 -5.82
N LEU A 84 -3.18 3.14 -7.08
CA LEU A 84 -3.48 4.50 -7.53
C LEU A 84 -4.66 5.12 -6.76
N LEU A 85 -5.75 4.38 -6.55
CA LEU A 85 -6.90 4.90 -5.80
C LEU A 85 -6.53 5.27 -4.35
N GLN A 86 -5.77 4.41 -3.69
CA GLN A 86 -5.33 4.67 -2.32
C GLN A 86 -4.38 5.88 -2.28
N TYR A 87 -3.36 5.91 -3.14
CA TYR A 87 -2.41 7.03 -3.23
C TYR A 87 -3.11 8.36 -3.56
N GLY A 88 -4.10 8.35 -4.45
CA GLY A 88 -4.92 9.52 -4.74
C GLY A 88 -5.65 10.03 -3.47
N SER A 89 -6.11 9.14 -2.60
CA SER A 89 -6.69 9.52 -1.31
C SER A 89 -5.64 10.06 -0.34
N THR A 90 -4.45 9.46 -0.26
CA THR A 90 -3.31 9.97 0.51
C THR A 90 -2.99 11.41 0.12
N LEU A 91 -2.85 11.68 -1.19
CA LEU A 91 -2.59 13.02 -1.71
C LEU A 91 -3.69 14.02 -1.34
N ARG A 92 -4.96 13.60 -1.41
CA ARG A 92 -6.10 14.43 -1.01
C ARG A 92 -6.04 14.80 0.47
N ASN A 93 -5.72 13.84 1.34
CA ASN A 93 -5.58 14.06 2.78
C ASN A 93 -4.39 14.97 3.11
N LEU A 94 -3.33 14.94 2.29
CA LEU A 94 -2.18 15.87 2.36
C LEU A 94 -2.48 17.26 1.76
N GLY A 95 -3.70 17.51 1.26
CA GLY A 95 -4.09 18.78 0.64
C GLY A 95 -3.60 18.98 -0.81
N ARG A 96 -3.01 17.95 -1.42
CA ARG A 96 -2.47 17.96 -2.79
C ARG A 96 -3.57 17.57 -3.80
N PHE A 97 -4.61 18.40 -3.88
CA PHE A 97 -5.84 18.08 -4.61
C PHE A 97 -5.65 17.90 -6.11
N GLU A 98 -4.84 18.73 -6.76
CA GLU A 98 -4.60 18.63 -8.22
C GLU A 98 -3.89 17.31 -8.57
N GLU A 99 -2.89 16.92 -7.78
CA GLU A 99 -2.18 15.66 -7.96
C GLU A 99 -3.09 14.45 -7.68
N SER A 100 -3.92 14.54 -6.64
CA SER A 100 -4.95 13.54 -6.34
C SER A 100 -5.89 13.31 -7.53
N LEU A 101 -6.40 14.38 -8.15
CA LEU A 101 -7.27 14.29 -9.33
C LEU A 101 -6.55 13.66 -10.53
N SER A 102 -5.28 14.01 -10.76
CA SER A 102 -4.47 13.41 -11.81
C SER A 102 -4.29 11.90 -11.61
N VAL A 103 -4.00 11.47 -10.37
CA VAL A 103 -3.87 10.05 -10.02
C VAL A 103 -5.19 9.30 -10.21
N PHE A 104 -6.32 9.88 -9.80
CA PHE A 104 -7.64 9.28 -10.04
C PHE A 104 -7.98 9.18 -11.53
N ALA A 105 -7.55 10.15 -12.35
CA ALA A 105 -7.72 10.08 -13.79
C ALA A 105 -6.91 8.93 -14.41
N ASP A 106 -5.66 8.70 -13.98
CA ASP A 106 -4.85 7.54 -14.39
C ASP A 106 -5.53 6.23 -14.00
N ALA A 107 -6.02 6.11 -12.75
CA ALA A 107 -6.68 4.91 -12.26
C ALA A 107 -7.90 4.49 -13.11
N ARG A 108 -8.60 5.44 -13.75
CA ARG A 108 -9.74 5.16 -14.64
C ARG A 108 -9.35 4.59 -15.99
N GLN A 109 -8.10 4.77 -16.43
CA GLN A 109 -7.60 4.34 -17.75
C GLN A 109 -6.89 2.99 -17.72
N ARG A 110 -6.54 2.50 -16.53
CA ARG A 110 -5.90 1.20 -16.30
C ARG A 110 -6.90 0.06 -16.42
#